data_AF-A0A3A6MZP8-F1
#
_entry.id   AF-A0A3A6MZP8-F1
#
_cell.length_a   1.000
_cell.length_b   1.000
_cell.length_c   1.000
_cell.angle_alpha   90.00
_cell.angle_beta   90.00
_cell.angle_gamma   90.00
#
_symmetry.space_group_name_H-M   'P 1'
#
loop_
_entity.id
_entity.type
_entity.pdbx_description
1 polymer ?
#
loop_
_entity_poly.entity_id
_entity_poly.type
_entity_poly.pdbx_seq_one_letter_code
_entity_poly.pdbx_strand_id
1 'polypeptide(L)'
;MNRLILEDEMKTVEFSDDGDIPIESYLRLGSAMIREVLRDIKLGPRGENKSRYLSAVSFLRSPLFEMICDVQGLDPRLTKKHILQLSSTKSLPLIRTRNKWKPKRKFRWVEESKRVVN
;
A
#
# COMPACT_ATOMS: atom_id res chain seq x y z
N MET A 1 8.07 -6.20 -37.62
CA MET A 1 6.78 -5.56 -37.92
C MET A 1 5.70 -6.61 -37.65
N ASN A 2 4.78 -6.28 -36.75
CA ASN A 2 3.50 -6.94 -36.40
C ASN A 2 3.51 -8.30 -35.67
N ARG A 3 2.98 -8.48 -34.44
CA ARG A 3 1.66 -8.19 -33.79
C ARG A 3 0.71 -9.40 -33.95
N LEU A 4 0.40 -10.04 -32.80
CA LEU A 4 -0.74 -10.96 -32.51
C LEU A 4 -0.55 -12.38 -33.08
N ILE A 5 -0.55 -13.42 -32.26
CA ILE A 5 -1.70 -14.14 -31.64
C ILE A 5 -1.13 -14.71 -30.31
N LEU A 6 -1.44 -14.30 -29.07
CA LEU A 6 -2.71 -14.10 -28.34
C LEU A 6 -3.63 -15.32 -28.46
N GLU A 7 -3.90 -15.95 -27.30
CA GLU A 7 -4.78 -17.12 -27.09
C GLU A 7 -4.08 -18.49 -27.07
N ASP A 8 -3.39 -18.84 -25.97
CA ASP A 8 -3.42 -20.25 -25.50
C ASP A 8 -3.07 -20.50 -24.02
N GLU A 9 -2.97 -19.48 -23.18
CA GLU A 9 -2.79 -19.68 -21.73
C GLU A 9 -3.97 -19.15 -20.92
N MET A 10 -5.19 -19.51 -21.32
CA MET A 10 -6.31 -19.58 -20.38
C MET A 10 -6.21 -20.90 -19.60
N LYS A 11 -5.21 -20.97 -18.72
CA LYS A 11 -5.16 -22.01 -17.70
C LYS A 11 -6.32 -21.76 -16.75
N THR A 12 -7.22 -22.73 -16.70
CA THR A 12 -8.43 -22.78 -15.90
C THR A 12 -8.19 -22.22 -14.50
N VAL A 13 -8.79 -21.06 -14.24
CA VAL A 13 -8.91 -20.50 -12.90
C VAL A 13 -9.92 -21.38 -12.19
N GLU A 14 -9.43 -22.29 -11.35
CA GLU A 14 -10.29 -22.98 -10.41
C GLU A 14 -10.71 -21.98 -9.33
N PHE A 15 -11.95 -21.50 -9.46
CA PHE A 15 -12.60 -20.68 -8.45
C PHE A 15 -13.06 -21.59 -7.32
N SER A 16 -12.50 -21.40 -6.13
CA SER A 16 -13.06 -21.95 -4.90
C SER A 16 -14.20 -21.03 -4.41
N ASP A 17 -15.28 -21.65 -3.97
CA ASP A 17 -16.61 -21.07 -3.72
C ASP A 17 -16.72 -20.34 -2.36
N ASP A 18 -15.68 -19.60 -1.97
CA ASP A 18 -15.70 -18.71 -0.80
C ASP A 18 -15.28 -17.31 -1.27
N GLY A 19 -16.07 -16.29 -0.92
CA GLY A 19 -15.99 -14.91 -1.41
C GLY A 19 -14.72 -14.12 -1.01
N ASP A 20 -13.55 -14.64 -1.33
CA ASP A 20 -12.25 -14.05 -1.06
C ASP A 20 -11.84 -13.14 -2.22
N ILE A 21 -11.76 -11.82 -1.93
CA ILE A 21 -11.06 -10.89 -2.81
C ILE A 21 -9.60 -11.36 -2.90
N PRO A 22 -9.06 -11.63 -4.11
CA PRO A 22 -7.71 -12.16 -4.25
C PRO A 22 -6.72 -11.26 -3.52
N ILE A 23 -5.85 -11.82 -2.68
CA ILE A 23 -4.78 -11.10 -1.98
C ILE A 23 -3.98 -10.21 -2.95
N GLU A 24 -3.83 -10.69 -4.19
CA GLU A 24 -3.25 -9.96 -5.33
C GLU A 24 -3.93 -8.60 -5.60
N SER A 25 -5.26 -8.50 -5.50
CA SER A 25 -6.01 -7.26 -5.68
C SER A 25 -5.69 -6.23 -4.60
N TYR A 26 -5.55 -6.69 -3.35
CA TYR A 26 -5.14 -5.81 -2.24
C TYR A 26 -3.69 -5.36 -2.37
N LEU A 27 -2.80 -6.25 -2.81
CA LEU A 27 -1.41 -5.91 -3.12
C LEU A 27 -1.32 -4.86 -4.24
N ARG A 28 -2.10 -5.02 -5.32
CA ARG A 28 -2.17 -4.04 -6.40
C ARG A 28 -2.69 -2.71 -5.93
N LEU A 29 -3.77 -2.70 -5.13
CA LEU A 29 -4.34 -1.47 -4.59
C LEU A 29 -3.35 -0.74 -3.68
N GLY A 30 -2.70 -1.45 -2.75
CA GLY A 30 -1.69 -0.88 -1.86
C GLY A 30 -0.52 -0.25 -2.65
N SER A 31 -0.04 -0.93 -3.69
CA SER A 31 0.98 -0.42 -4.60
C SER A 31 0.51 0.84 -5.35
N ALA A 32 -0.73 0.87 -5.83
CA ALA A 32 -1.30 2.03 -6.50
C ALA A 32 -1.41 3.24 -5.56
N MET A 33 -1.84 3.03 -4.32
CA MET A 33 -1.91 4.08 -3.30
C MET A 33 -0.53 4.66 -2.99
N ILE A 34 0.50 3.82 -2.81
CA ILE A 34 1.88 4.30 -2.58
C ILE A 34 2.37 5.13 -3.78
N ARG A 35 2.11 4.68 -5.02
CA ARG A 35 2.50 5.42 -6.23
C ARG A 35 1.84 6.80 -6.30
N GLU A 36 0.57 6.90 -5.93
CA GLU A 36 -0.13 8.20 -5.92
C GLU A 36 0.46 9.15 -4.88
N VAL A 37 0.70 8.64 -3.66
CA VAL A 37 1.35 9.40 -2.59
C VAL A 37 2.73 9.88 -3.01
N LEU A 38 3.51 9.04 -3.70
CA LEU A 38 4.80 9.44 -4.26
C LEU A 38 4.66 10.60 -5.26
N ARG A 39 3.65 10.59 -6.12
CA ARG A 39 3.39 11.70 -7.07
C ARG A 39 3.08 12.98 -6.32
N ASP A 40 2.13 12.95 -5.39
CA ASP A 40 1.71 14.12 -4.62
C ASP A 40 2.84 14.72 -3.79
N ILE A 41 3.67 13.88 -3.18
CA ILE A 41 4.82 14.34 -2.39
C ILE A 41 5.90 14.99 -3.26
N LYS A 42 6.16 14.44 -4.46
CA LYS A 42 7.13 15.01 -5.43
C LYS A 42 6.69 16.38 -5.94
N LEU A 43 5.40 16.60 -6.15
CA LEU A 43 4.85 17.89 -6.59
C LEU A 43 5.04 19.01 -5.54
N GLY A 44 5.15 18.63 -4.26
CA GLY A 44 5.44 19.56 -3.18
C GLY A 44 4.25 20.44 -2.76
N PRO A 45 4.41 21.24 -1.69
CA PRO A 45 3.30 21.93 -1.02
C PRO A 45 2.91 23.29 -1.62
N ARG A 46 3.31 23.61 -2.86
CA ARG A 46 3.13 24.95 -3.43
C ARG A 46 1.96 25.01 -4.42
N GLY A 47 1.33 26.19 -4.50
CA GLY A 47 0.24 26.45 -5.43
C GLY A 47 -0.94 25.49 -5.25
N GLU A 48 -1.50 25.06 -6.37
CA GLU A 48 -2.66 24.15 -6.43
C GLU A 48 -2.38 22.75 -5.87
N ASN A 49 -1.10 22.36 -5.75
CA ASN A 49 -0.69 21.04 -5.24
C ASN A 49 -0.71 20.94 -3.71
N LYS A 50 -0.85 22.06 -3.00
CA LYS A 50 -0.76 22.12 -1.53
C LYS A 50 -1.73 21.15 -0.84
N SER A 51 -2.98 21.08 -1.29
CA SER A 51 -4.00 20.21 -0.69
C SER A 51 -3.66 18.73 -0.86
N ARG A 52 -3.24 18.33 -2.07
CA ARG A 52 -2.81 16.96 -2.40
C ARG A 52 -1.58 16.56 -1.58
N TYR A 53 -0.57 17.42 -1.53
CA TYR A 53 0.62 17.21 -0.71
C TYR A 53 0.24 17.00 0.78
N LEU A 54 -0.62 17.85 1.35
CA LEU A 54 -1.05 17.70 2.75
C LEU A 54 -1.82 16.41 2.99
N SER A 55 -2.69 16.01 2.04
CA SER A 55 -3.40 14.73 2.08
C SER A 55 -2.42 13.55 2.07
N ALA A 56 -1.44 13.56 1.18
CA ALA A 56 -0.39 12.54 1.10
C ALA A 56 0.43 12.46 2.40
N VAL A 57 0.83 13.59 2.98
CA VAL A 57 1.53 13.62 4.28
C VAL A 57 0.63 13.09 5.41
N SER A 58 -0.67 13.38 5.38
CA SER A 58 -1.63 12.85 6.36
C SER A 58 -1.79 11.33 6.22
N PHE A 59 -1.89 10.82 4.99
CA PHE A 59 -1.94 9.39 4.70
C PHE A 59 -0.70 8.66 5.22
N LEU A 60 0.51 9.20 5.01
CA LEU A 60 1.77 8.65 5.56
C LEU A 60 1.84 8.63 7.10
N ARG A 61 0.91 9.31 7.79
CA ARG A 61 0.76 9.30 9.25
C ARG A 61 -0.43 8.46 9.71
N SER A 62 -1.12 7.79 8.79
CA SER A 62 -2.30 6.99 9.08
C SER A 62 -1.92 5.53 9.38
N PRO A 63 -2.72 4.82 10.21
CA PRO A 63 -2.59 3.37 10.37
C PRO A 63 -2.78 2.59 9.05
N LEU A 64 -3.53 3.14 8.11
CA LEU A 64 -3.74 2.51 6.80
C LEU A 64 -2.43 2.38 6.02
N PHE A 65 -1.56 3.40 6.08
CA PHE A 65 -0.24 3.31 5.48
C PHE A 65 0.61 2.22 6.13
N GLU A 66 0.56 2.08 7.45
CA GLU A 66 1.28 1.01 8.17
C GLU A 66 0.79 -0.37 7.73
N MET A 67 -0.52 -0.59 7.64
CA MET A 67 -1.10 -1.84 7.14
C MET A 67 -0.70 -2.14 5.69
N ILE A 68 -0.70 -1.12 4.82
CA ILE A 68 -0.26 -1.29 3.42
C ILE A 68 1.23 -1.67 3.39
N CYS A 69 2.09 -1.05 4.20
CA CYS A 69 3.49 -1.44 4.29
C CYS A 69 3.66 -2.88 4.75
N ASP A 70 2.93 -3.30 5.79
CA ASP A 70 3.00 -4.67 6.32
C ASP A 70 2.60 -5.71 5.26
N VAL A 71 1.50 -5.48 4.53
CA VAL A 71 1.03 -6.37 3.45
C VAL A 71 2.04 -6.43 2.30
N GLN A 72 2.78 -5.36 2.04
CA GLN A 72 3.81 -5.29 1.00
C GLN A 72 5.20 -5.78 1.48
N GLY A 73 5.34 -6.18 2.75
CA GLY A 73 6.64 -6.56 3.33
C GLY A 73 7.64 -5.41 3.47
N LEU A 74 7.15 -4.17 3.61
CA LEU A 74 7.97 -2.96 3.73
C LEU A 74 8.05 -2.47 5.17
N ASP A 75 9.20 -1.91 5.59
CA ASP A 75 9.29 -1.19 6.86
C ASP A 75 8.59 0.18 6.73
N PRO A 76 7.51 0.46 7.50
CA PRO A 76 6.75 1.70 7.34
C PRO A 76 7.55 2.94 7.76
N ARG A 77 8.48 2.84 8.71
CA ARG A 77 9.28 3.99 9.18
C ARG A 77 10.30 4.39 8.12
N LEU A 78 11.04 3.44 7.56
CA LEU A 78 12.01 3.67 6.50
C LEU A 78 11.32 4.12 5.21
N THR A 79 10.23 3.45 4.82
CA THR A 79 9.45 3.80 3.63
C THR A 79 8.94 5.23 3.72
N LYS A 80 8.35 5.60 4.86
CA LYS A 80 7.90 6.98 5.10
C LYS A 80 9.05 7.98 5.03
N LYS A 81 10.19 7.68 5.66
CA LYS A 81 11.37 8.56 5.61
C LYS A 81 11.82 8.79 4.16
N HIS A 82 11.96 7.72 3.38
CA HIS A 82 12.34 7.82 1.96
C HIS A 82 11.31 8.62 1.16
N ILE A 83 10.01 8.34 1.30
CA ILE A 83 8.96 9.08 0.57
C ILE A 83 9.05 10.58 0.90
N LEU A 84 9.16 10.95 2.17
CA LEU A 84 9.20 12.35 2.57
C LEU A 84 10.48 13.07 2.13
N GLN A 85 11.60 12.35 2.00
CA GLN A 85 12.84 12.87 1.43
C GLN A 85 12.73 13.21 -0.06
N LEU A 86 11.79 12.59 -0.79
CA LEU A 86 11.53 12.94 -2.19
C LEU A 86 10.85 14.30 -2.34
N SER A 87 10.33 14.88 -1.25
CA SER A 87 9.80 16.23 -1.31
C SER A 87 10.96 17.23 -1.45
N SER A 88 10.82 18.22 -2.33
CA SER A 88 11.77 19.34 -2.49
C SER A 88 11.79 20.30 -1.28
N THR A 89 11.20 19.91 -0.16
CA THR A 89 10.98 20.76 1.01
C THR A 89 11.79 20.33 2.21
N LYS A 90 12.55 21.28 2.78
CA LYS A 90 13.37 21.09 3.99
C LYS A 90 12.54 20.93 5.27
N SER A 91 11.27 21.32 5.27
CA SER A 91 10.39 21.24 6.43
C SER A 91 9.06 20.55 6.09
N LEU A 92 8.71 19.56 6.92
CA LEU A 92 7.44 18.84 6.80
C LEU A 92 6.35 19.58 7.57
N PRO A 93 5.15 19.74 7.03
CA PRO A 93 4.07 20.40 7.74
C PRO A 93 3.67 19.60 8.98
N LEU A 94 3.49 20.33 10.08
CA LEU A 94 2.94 19.79 11.32
C LEU A 94 1.43 19.57 11.12
N ILE A 95 1.04 18.37 10.69
CA ILE A 95 -0.36 17.97 10.56
C ILE A 95 -0.70 17.21 11.83
N ARG A 96 -1.55 17.80 12.68
CA ARG A 96 -2.13 17.13 13.85
C ARG A 96 -3.08 16.05 13.37
N THR A 97 -2.64 14.80 13.35
CA THR A 97 -3.55 13.66 13.16
C THR A 97 -4.17 13.32 14.52
N ARG A 98 -5.50 13.29 14.61
CA ARG A 98 -6.26 13.06 15.87
C ARG A 98 -6.33 11.57 16.27
N ASN A 99 -5.64 10.69 15.58
CA ASN A 99 -5.91 9.24 15.67
C ASN A 99 -4.82 8.54 16.48
N LYS A 100 -5.05 8.40 17.80
CA LYS A 100 -4.29 7.49 18.66
C LYS A 100 -4.80 6.05 18.46
N TRP A 101 -4.52 5.45 17.31
CA TRP A 101 -4.68 4.01 17.17
C TRP A 101 -3.51 3.33 17.88
N LYS A 102 -3.80 2.50 18.88
CA LYS A 102 -2.80 1.65 19.52
C LYS A 102 -2.67 0.37 18.66
N PRO A 103 -1.48 0.02 18.16
CA PRO A 103 -1.31 -1.21 17.41
C PRO A 103 -1.61 -2.39 18.33
N LYS A 104 -2.64 -3.19 18.01
CA LYS A 104 -2.82 -4.51 18.64
C LYS A 104 -1.85 -5.49 17.98
N ARG A 105 -1.25 -6.33 18.84
CA ARG A 105 -0.18 -7.31 18.56
C ARG A 105 -0.42 -8.13 17.29
N LYS A 106 0.68 -8.29 16.52
CA LYS A 106 1.01 -9.31 15.51
C LYS A 106 -0.12 -10.32 15.20
N PHE A 107 -0.72 -10.19 14.03
CA PHE A 107 -1.41 -11.31 13.38
C PHE A 107 -0.35 -12.37 13.06
N ARG A 108 -0.29 -13.40 13.91
CA ARG A 108 0.40 -14.66 13.60
C ARG A 108 -0.52 -15.38 12.61
N TRP A 109 -0.20 -15.33 11.32
CA TRP A 109 -0.78 -16.25 10.35
C TRP A 109 -0.44 -17.67 10.84
N VAL A 110 -1.45 -18.41 11.27
CA VAL A 110 -1.31 -19.79 11.74
C VAL A 110 -1.17 -20.65 10.49
N GLU A 111 0.04 -21.11 10.26
CA GLU A 111 0.39 -22.13 9.27
C GLU A 111 -0.06 -23.49 9.82
N GLU A 112 -1.34 -23.83 9.68
CA GLU A 112 -1.88 -25.11 10.16
C GLU A 112 -2.85 -25.72 9.15
N SER A 113 -2.29 -26.24 8.04
CA SER A 113 -2.97 -27.20 7.16
C SER A 113 -2.04 -28.36 6.76
N LYS A 114 -1.28 -28.89 7.72
CA LYS A 114 -0.63 -30.22 7.60
C LYS A 114 -1.00 -31.10 8.78
N ARG A 115 -2.29 -31.41 8.89
CA ARG A 115 -2.78 -32.58 9.63
C ARG A 115 -4.24 -32.85 9.28
N VAL A 116 -4.46 -33.39 8.07
CA VAL A 116 -5.61 -34.24 7.79
C VAL A 116 -5.02 -35.59 7.42
N VAL A 117 -4.75 -36.40 8.45
CA VAL A 117 -5.44 -37.67 8.76
C VAL A 117 -4.87 -38.80 7.90
N ASN A 118 -4.13 -39.67 8.60
CA ASN A 118 -3.80 -41.04 8.22
C ASN A 118 -5.08 -41.84 7.93
#